data_AF-A0A9D0BE56-F1
#
_entry.id   AF-A0A9D0BE56-F1
#
_cell.length_a   1.000
_cell.length_b   1.000
_cell.length_c   1.000
_cell.angle_alpha   90.00
_cell.angle_beta   90.00
_cell.angle_gamma   90.00
#
_symmetry.space_group_name_H-M   'P 1'
#
loop_
_entity.id
_entity.type
_entity.pdbx_description
1 polymer ?
#
loop_
_entity_poly.entity_id
_entity_poly.type
_entity_poly.pdbx_seq_one_letter_code
_entity_poly.pdbx_strand_id
1 'polypeptide(L)'
;MAEGKRSVIYRAHAIKRMFERRISEETVRAVLSTGEVIESYPDDVPYPSKLVLGWSDKRPIHIVLAETDETDIIITVYEPDPERWDREFRHRRLQ
;
A
#
# COMPACT_ATOMS: atom_id res chain seq x y z
N MET A 1 -22.16 2.94 14.35
CA MET A 1 -22.26 3.10 12.88
C MET A 1 -21.41 1.99 12.29
N ALA A 2 -21.98 1.10 11.48
CA ALA A 2 -21.22 -0.02 10.93
C ALA A 2 -20.21 0.55 9.93
N GLU A 3 -18.91 0.47 10.23
CA GLU A 3 -17.85 0.70 9.25
C GLU A 3 -18.10 -0.28 8.10
N GLY A 4 -18.59 0.23 6.97
CA GLY A 4 -18.84 -0.58 5.78
C GLY A 4 -17.51 -1.19 5.33
N LYS A 5 -17.45 -2.52 5.24
CA LYS A 5 -16.27 -3.23 4.76
C LYS A 5 -15.99 -2.78 3.32
N ARG A 6 -14.98 -1.92 3.13
CA ARG A 6 -14.54 -1.46 1.81
C ARG A 6 -14.14 -2.66 0.95
N SER A 7 -14.52 -2.60 -0.33
CA SER A 7 -14.08 -3.61 -1.29
C SER A 7 -12.62 -3.34 -1.68
N VAL A 8 -11.88 -4.38 -2.06
CA VAL A 8 -10.47 -4.25 -2.47
C VAL A 8 -10.34 -4.78 -3.89
N ILE A 9 -9.86 -3.93 -4.81
CA ILE A 9 -9.62 -4.28 -6.20
C ILE A 9 -8.13 -4.20 -6.49
N TYR A 10 -7.57 -5.22 -7.13
CA TYR A 10 -6.16 -5.25 -7.51
C TYR A 10 -5.98 -4.92 -8.99
N ARG A 11 -5.15 -3.91 -9.30
CA ARG A 11 -4.70 -3.70 -10.68
C ARG A 11 -3.83 -4.88 -11.12
N ALA A 12 -3.82 -5.19 -12.42
CA ALA A 12 -2.98 -6.26 -12.97
C ALA A 12 -1.49 -6.10 -12.61
N HIS A 13 -1.00 -4.85 -12.54
CA HIS A 13 0.36 -4.56 -12.08
C HIS A 13 0.58 -5.00 -10.61
N ALA A 14 -0.36 -4.69 -9.71
CA ALA A 14 -0.28 -5.11 -8.31
C ALA A 14 -0.24 -6.65 -8.20
N ILE A 15 -1.12 -7.36 -8.90
CA ILE A 15 -1.14 -8.84 -8.89
C ILE A 15 0.20 -9.41 -9.34
N LYS A 16 0.77 -8.88 -10.44
CA LYS A 16 2.09 -9.28 -10.93
C LYS A 16 3.16 -9.08 -9.85
N ARG A 17 3.18 -7.91 -9.20
CA ARG A 17 4.16 -7.60 -8.14
C ARG A 17 3.99 -8.47 -6.89
N MET A 18 2.76 -8.76 -6.50
CA MET A 18 2.45 -9.67 -5.41
C MET A 18 3.03 -11.06 -5.69
N PHE A 19 2.84 -11.58 -6.90
CA PHE A 19 3.40 -12.88 -7.30
C PHE A 19 4.93 -12.87 -7.30
N GLU A 20 5.56 -11.90 -7.98
CA GLU A 20 7.02 -11.77 -8.07
C GLU A 20 7.69 -11.67 -6.69
N ARG A 21 7.02 -11.02 -5.74
CA ARG A 21 7.55 -10.77 -4.40
C ARG A 21 7.01 -11.72 -3.34
N ARG A 22 6.15 -12.69 -3.70
CA ARG A 22 5.50 -13.57 -2.71
C ARG A 22 4.81 -12.78 -1.60
N ILE A 23 3.97 -11.82 -1.98
CA ILE A 23 3.13 -11.05 -1.06
C ILE A 23 1.71 -11.58 -1.22
N SER A 24 1.15 -12.19 -0.17
CA SER A 24 -0.18 -12.78 -0.22
C SER A 24 -1.27 -11.71 -0.13
N GLU A 25 -2.48 -12.06 -0.56
CA GLU A 25 -3.66 -11.21 -0.36
C GLU A 25 -3.91 -10.94 1.13
N GLU A 26 -3.66 -11.93 1.99
CA GLU A 26 -3.75 -11.79 3.45
C GLU A 26 -2.79 -10.72 3.98
N THR A 27 -1.53 -10.71 3.51
CA THR A 27 -0.58 -9.65 3.87
C THR A 27 -1.08 -8.28 3.43
N VAL A 28 -1.60 -8.14 2.22
CA VAL A 28 -2.16 -6.86 1.74
C VAL A 28 -3.31 -6.42 2.65
N ARG A 29 -4.26 -7.31 2.94
CA ARG A 29 -5.41 -6.99 3.81
C ARG A 29 -4.99 -6.63 5.23
N ALA A 30 -4.00 -7.32 5.80
CA ALA A 30 -3.45 -6.98 7.11
C ALA A 30 -2.83 -5.57 7.09
N VAL A 31 -1.99 -5.26 6.09
CA VAL A 31 -1.37 -3.93 5.94
C VAL A 31 -2.42 -2.84 5.73
N LEU A 32 -3.47 -3.08 4.95
CA LEU A 32 -4.56 -2.11 4.81
C LEU A 32 -5.32 -1.88 6.13
N SER A 33 -5.41 -2.89 7.00
CA SER A 33 -6.13 -2.81 8.27
C SER A 33 -5.32 -2.20 9.41
N THR A 34 -3.99 -2.38 9.43
CA THR A 34 -3.13 -1.99 10.55
C THR A 34 -1.96 -1.09 10.16
N GLY A 35 -1.80 -0.81 8.88
CA GLY A 35 -0.72 -0.01 8.35
C GLY A 35 -0.92 1.48 8.58
N GLU A 36 0.18 2.21 8.42
CA GLU A 36 0.28 3.65 8.58
C GLU A 36 0.29 4.31 7.20
N VAL A 37 -0.57 5.31 6.97
CA VAL A 37 -0.49 6.16 5.77
C VAL A 37 0.71 7.09 5.94
N ILE A 38 1.75 6.91 5.13
CA ILE A 38 3.01 7.68 5.22
C ILE A 38 3.13 8.76 4.14
N GLU A 39 2.42 8.64 3.02
CA GLU A 39 2.26 9.70 2.03
C GLU A 39 0.81 9.74 1.54
N SER A 40 0.29 10.95 1.26
CA SER A 40 -1.04 11.16 0.67
C SER A 40 -0.92 12.08 -0.54
N TYR A 41 -1.60 11.72 -1.62
CA TYR A 41 -1.59 12.41 -2.90
C TYR A 41 -3.05 12.75 -3.26
N PRO A 42 -3.62 13.81 -2.64
CA PRO A 42 -5.02 14.16 -2.85
C PRO A 42 -5.34 14.62 -4.27
N ASP A 43 -4.32 15.09 -5.00
CA ASP A 43 -4.45 15.64 -6.35
C ASP A 43 -4.25 14.59 -7.46
N ASP A 44 -4.00 13.33 -7.11
CA ASP A 44 -3.87 12.24 -8.08
C ASP A 44 -5.21 12.00 -8.81
N VAL A 45 -5.12 11.67 -10.10
CA VAL A 45 -6.28 11.40 -10.95
C VAL A 45 -6.30 9.93 -11.40
N PRO A 46 -7.48 9.28 -11.50
CA PRO A 46 -8.83 9.83 -11.29
C PRO A 46 -9.29 9.91 -9.82
N TYR A 47 -8.52 9.38 -8.89
CA TYR A 47 -8.85 9.37 -7.45
C TYR A 47 -7.60 9.66 -6.62
N PRO A 48 -7.77 10.30 -5.44
CA PRO A 48 -6.71 10.47 -4.46
C PRO A 48 -5.98 9.15 -4.19
N SER A 49 -4.67 9.21 -4.08
CA SER A 49 -3.85 8.05 -3.76
C SER A 49 -3.13 8.20 -2.42
N LYS A 50 -2.77 7.06 -1.83
CA LYS A 50 -2.05 6.97 -0.55
C LYS A 50 -0.94 5.95 -0.68
N LEU A 51 0.16 6.19 0.03
CA LEU A 51 1.17 5.18 0.34
C LEU A 51 0.98 4.73 1.78
N VAL A 52 0.73 3.43 1.95
CA VAL A 52 0.60 2.78 3.26
C VAL A 52 1.83 1.93 3.51
N LEU A 53 2.44 2.10 4.67
CA LEU A 53 3.47 1.23 5.22
C LEU A 53 2.84 0.28 6.24
N GLY A 54 3.07 -1.01 6.07
CA GLY A 54 2.81 -2.00 7.12
C GLY A 54 3.87 -3.09 7.12
N TRP A 55 3.62 -4.12 7.91
CA TRP A 55 4.62 -5.15 8.17
C TRP A 55 3.99 -6.54 8.11
N SER A 56 4.71 -7.47 7.49
CA SER A 56 4.48 -8.90 7.59
C SER A 56 5.66 -9.49 8.37
N ASP A 57 5.48 -9.75 9.66
CA ASP A 57 6.57 -10.00 10.60
C ASP A 57 7.62 -8.87 10.58
N LYS A 58 8.84 -9.16 10.13
CA LYS A 58 9.95 -8.19 10.01
C LYS A 58 10.08 -7.60 8.60
N ARG A 59 9.15 -7.92 7.72
CA ARG A 59 9.19 -7.53 6.30
C ARG A 59 8.34 -6.28 6.08
N PRO A 60 8.95 -5.13 5.74
CA PRO A 60 8.21 -3.91 5.47
C PRO A 60 7.49 -4.02 4.12
N ILE A 61 6.24 -3.60 4.06
CA ILE A 61 5.40 -3.66 2.87
C ILE A 61 4.82 -2.27 2.61
N HIS A 62 5.11 -1.76 1.42
CA HIS A 62 4.53 -0.54 0.86
C HIS A 62 3.39 -0.90 -0.08
N ILE A 63 2.23 -0.29 0.15
CA ILE A 63 1.05 -0.39 -0.69
C ILE A 63 0.72 1.01 -1.21
N VAL A 64 0.72 1.16 -2.53
CA VAL A 64 0.11 2.33 -3.16
C VAL A 64 -1.31 1.95 -3.54
N LEU A 65 -2.28 2.69 -3.03
CA LEU A 65 -3.68 2.53 -3.37
C LEU A 65 -4.30 3.86 -3.79
N ALA A 66 -5.28 3.80 -4.70
CA ALA A 66 -6.24 4.85 -4.91
C ALA A 66 -7.50 4.57 -4.09
N GLU A 67 -8.06 5.58 -3.46
CA GLU A 67 -9.21 5.47 -2.58
C GLU A 67 -10.46 6.06 -3.26
N THR A 68 -11.54 5.29 -3.33
CA THR A 68 -12.88 5.78 -3.69
C THR A 68 -13.80 5.68 -2.47
N ASP A 69 -15.02 6.20 -2.55
CA ASP A 69 -15.98 6.15 -1.43
C ASP A 69 -16.17 4.72 -0.87
N GLU A 70 -16.14 3.70 -1.73
CA GLU A 70 -16.47 2.32 -1.33
C GLU A 70 -15.31 1.32 -1.53
N THR A 71 -14.25 1.69 -2.25
CA THR A 71 -13.26 0.74 -2.75
C THR A 71 -11.82 1.25 -2.64
N ASP A 72 -10.95 0.36 -2.17
CA ASP A 72 -9.50 0.54 -2.25
C ASP A 72 -8.96 -0.15 -3.50
N ILE A 73 -8.39 0.64 -4.41
CA ILE A 73 -7.81 0.16 -5.67
C ILE A 73 -6.30 0.05 -5.50
N ILE A 74 -5.80 -1.18 -5.35
CA ILE A 74 -4.38 -1.46 -5.16
C ILE A 74 -3.64 -1.27 -6.48
N ILE A 75 -2.80 -0.24 -6.54
CA ILE A 75 -2.02 0.13 -7.72
C ILE A 75 -0.74 -0.70 -7.79
N THR A 76 0.01 -0.76 -6.68
CA THR A 76 1.21 -1.59 -6.57
C THR A 76 1.51 -1.95 -5.12
N VAL A 77 2.26 -3.04 -4.93
CA VAL A 77 2.72 -3.52 -3.63
C VAL A 77 4.19 -3.91 -3.73
N TYR A 78 5.03 -3.46 -2.80
CA TYR A 78 6.48 -3.71 -2.84
C TYR A 78 7.12 -3.66 -1.45
N GLU A 79 8.32 -4.23 -1.33
CA GLU A 79 9.19 -3.97 -0.18
C GLU A 79 10.01 -2.70 -0.46
N PRO A 80 10.02 -1.71 0.44
CA PRO A 80 10.79 -0.49 0.26
C PRO A 80 12.29 -0.77 0.21
N ASP A 81 12.94 -0.10 -0.74
CA ASP A 81 14.38 -0.17 -0.93
C ASP A 81 15.11 0.66 0.16
N PRO A 82 15.99 0.06 0.97
CA PRO A 82 16.71 0.77 2.03
C PRO A 82 17.64 1.88 1.53
N GLU A 83 18.03 1.88 0.25
CA GLU A 83 18.79 2.97 -0.36
C GLU A 83 17.91 4.19 -0.68
N ARG A 84 16.59 3.98 -0.81
CA ARG A 84 15.63 5.03 -1.14
C ARG A 84 14.80 5.50 0.04
N TRP A 85 14.75 4.72 1.12
CA TRP A 85 13.95 4.97 2.30
C TRP A 85 14.79 4.99 3.57
N ASP A 86 14.35 5.77 4.56
CA ASP A 86 14.98 5.80 5.88
C ASP A 86 14.97 4.41 6.56
N ARG A 87 15.62 4.31 7.72
CA ARG A 87 15.73 3.02 8.44
C ARG A 87 14.38 2.46 8.91
N GLU A 88 13.37 3.32 8.97
CA GLU A 88 12.01 2.96 9.38
C GLU A 88 11.09 2.72 8.18
N PHE A 89 11.60 2.92 6.97
CA PHE A 89 10.89 2.86 5.70
C PHE A 89 9.74 3.88 5.54
N ARG A 90 9.72 4.95 6.35
CA ARG A 90 8.64 5.94 6.37
C ARG A 90 8.89 7.12 5.46
N HIS A 91 10.14 7.57 5.40
CA HIS A 91 10.51 8.78 4.65
C HIS A 91 11.46 8.43 3.52
N ARG A 92 11.25 9.05 2.36
CA ARG A 92 12.19 8.97 1.24
C ARG A 92 13.50 9.64 1.65
N ARG A 93 14.63 9.02 1.34
CA ARG A 93 15.92 9.68 1.43
C ARG A 93 15.96 10.75 0.34
N LEU A 94 16.23 11.99 0.72
CA LEU A 94 16.60 13.03 -0.23
C LEU A 94 17.96 12.62 -0.81
N GLN A 95 18.02 12.46 -2.13
CA GLN A 95 19.29 12.37 -2.85
C GLN A 95 19.90 13.76 -2.97
#